data_AF-A0A6P7FDU2-F1
#
_entry.id   AF-A0A6P7FDU2-F1
#
_cell.length_a   1.000
_cell.length_b   1.000
_cell.length_c   1.000
_cell.angle_alpha   90.00
_cell.angle_beta   90.00
_cell.angle_gamma   90.00
#
_symmetry.space_group_name_H-M   'P 1'
#
loop_
_entity.id
_entity.type
_entity.pdbx_description
1 polymer ?
#
loop_
_entity_poly.entity_id
_entity_poly.type
_entity_poly.pdbx_seq_one_letter_code
_entity_poly.pdbx_strand_id
1 'polypeptide(L)'
;MPKLRKYDKNKLIEAVKDVQNGTESYRTAEKKYGIPKSTIEFKLKHPEHKYTLGPSPILTCEEENTLVRWIQETASKGFPKKANDLKSSVQKFLTENPRPNNFKDNRPGDGWLKVSRQKNVF
;
A
#
# COMPACT_ATOMS: atom_id res chain seq x y z
N MET A 1 4.55 -17.59 8.02
CA MET A 1 3.78 -16.38 7.66
C MET A 1 2.66 -16.19 8.67
N PRO A 2 2.54 -15.03 9.34
CA PRO A 2 1.40 -14.75 10.21
C PRO A 2 0.09 -14.79 9.38
N LYS A 3 -0.90 -15.58 9.80
CA LYS A 3 -2.21 -15.60 9.16
C LYS A 3 -2.96 -14.31 9.53
N LEU A 4 -3.21 -13.44 8.55
CA LEU A 4 -4.13 -12.32 8.75
C LEU A 4 -5.54 -12.87 8.98
N ARG A 5 -6.17 -12.44 10.08
CA ARG A 5 -7.60 -12.64 10.27
C ARG A 5 -8.32 -11.79 9.25
N LYS A 6 -9.15 -12.40 8.40
CA LYS A 6 -10.04 -11.68 7.49
C LYS A 6 -11.23 -11.17 8.32
N TYR A 7 -11.13 -9.94 8.80
CA TYR A 7 -12.28 -9.23 9.35
C TYR A 7 -12.86 -8.30 8.28
N ASP A 8 -14.17 -8.11 8.35
CA ASP A 8 -14.86 -7.14 7.50
C ASP A 8 -14.43 -5.72 7.88
N LYS A 9 -14.01 -4.94 6.89
CA LYS A 9 -13.54 -3.55 7.10
C LYS A 9 -14.67 -2.68 7.64
N ASN A 10 -15.90 -2.91 7.20
CA ASN A 10 -17.05 -2.11 7.64
C ASN A 10 -17.33 -2.35 9.12
N LYS A 11 -17.35 -3.61 9.54
CA LYS A 11 -17.49 -4.00 10.96
C LYS A 11 -16.37 -3.43 11.83
N LEU A 12 -15.13 -3.36 11.33
CA LEU A 12 -14.03 -2.74 12.07
C LEU A 12 -14.25 -1.25 12.28
N ILE A 13 -14.71 -0.54 11.25
CA ILE A 13 -14.99 0.90 11.33
C ILE A 13 -16.13 1.16 12.32
N GLU A 14 -17.20 0.38 12.27
CA GLU A 14 -18.32 0.47 13.22
C GLU A 14 -17.89 0.15 14.65
N ALA A 15 -17.13 -0.93 14.87
CA ALA A 15 -16.62 -1.30 16.18
C ALA A 15 -15.73 -0.20 16.78
N VAL A 16 -14.88 0.42 15.96
CA VAL A 16 -14.01 1.53 16.39
C VAL A 16 -14.85 2.75 16.74
N LYS A 17 -15.87 3.09 15.95
CA LYS A 17 -16.78 4.22 16.24
C LYS A 17 -17.57 4.02 17.52
N ASP A 18 -18.13 2.85 17.75
CA ASP A 18 -18.89 2.53 18.96
C ASP A 18 -18.02 2.68 20.22
N VAL A 19 -16.79 2.16 20.17
CA VAL A 19 -15.83 2.28 21.28
C VAL A 19 -15.34 3.72 21.45
N GLN A 20 -15.12 4.45 20.35
CA GLN A 20 -14.70 5.85 20.37
C GLN A 20 -15.77 6.78 20.96
N ASN A 21 -17.04 6.51 20.66
CA ASN A 21 -18.19 7.25 21.19
C ASN A 21 -18.56 6.86 22.62
N GLY A 22 -17.91 5.85 23.20
CA GLY A 22 -18.20 5.35 24.54
C GLY A 22 -19.51 4.59 24.66
N THR A 23 -20.13 4.19 23.54
CA THR A 23 -21.39 3.41 23.55
C THR A 23 -21.14 1.97 23.99
N GLU A 24 -19.97 1.42 23.64
CA GLU A 24 -19.57 0.06 24.01
C GLU A 24 -18.15 -0.02 24.58
N SER A 25 -17.95 -0.97 25.50
CA SER A 25 -16.60 -1.34 25.94
C SER A 25 -15.89 -2.17 24.87
N TYR A 26 -14.55 -2.15 24.87
CA TYR A 26 -13.73 -3.00 23.99
C TYR A 26 -14.13 -4.48 24.00
N ARG A 27 -14.50 -5.03 25.17
CA ARG A 27 -14.92 -6.44 25.31
C ARG A 27 -16.32 -6.70 24.75
N THR A 28 -17.19 -5.71 24.82
CA THR A 28 -18.54 -5.77 24.26
C THR A 28 -18.47 -5.73 22.73
N ALA A 29 -17.70 -4.78 22.19
CA ALA A 29 -17.46 -4.65 20.76
C ALA A 29 -16.78 -5.91 20.17
N GLU A 30 -15.87 -6.55 20.90
CA GLU A 30 -15.25 -7.80 20.48
C GLU A 30 -16.29 -8.93 20.29
N LYS A 31 -17.23 -9.07 21.22
CA LYS A 31 -18.31 -10.07 21.12
C LYS A 31 -19.31 -9.73 20.00
N LYS A 32 -19.66 -8.45 19.85
CA LYS A 32 -20.65 -7.97 18.87
C LYS A 32 -20.15 -8.08 17.43
N TYR A 33 -18.92 -7.63 17.18
CA TYR A 33 -18.36 -7.56 15.82
C TYR A 33 -17.45 -8.75 15.47
N GLY A 34 -17.07 -9.57 16.45
CA GLY A 34 -16.14 -10.70 16.26
C GLY A 34 -14.70 -10.25 15.97
N ILE A 35 -14.37 -8.99 16.32
CA ILE A 35 -13.07 -8.38 16.07
C ILE A 35 -12.29 -8.34 17.38
N PRO A 36 -11.06 -8.86 17.43
CA PRO A 36 -10.29 -8.89 18.66
C PRO A 36 -10.13 -7.50 19.27
N LYS A 37 -10.25 -7.42 20.60
CA LYS A 37 -10.03 -6.16 21.34
C LYS A 37 -8.74 -5.45 20.90
N SER A 38 -7.64 -6.20 20.79
CA SER A 38 -6.33 -5.66 20.42
C SER A 38 -6.33 -5.00 19.04
N THR A 39 -7.14 -5.50 18.10
CA THR A 39 -7.29 -4.91 16.76
C THR A 39 -8.07 -3.60 16.82
N ILE A 40 -9.14 -3.54 17.60
CA ILE A 40 -9.92 -2.31 17.82
C ILE A 40 -9.05 -1.25 18.49
N GLU A 41 -8.36 -1.62 19.58
CA GLU A 41 -7.45 -0.73 20.32
C GLU A 41 -6.30 -0.22 19.45
N PHE A 42 -5.68 -1.10 18.65
CA PHE A 42 -4.62 -0.71 17.72
C PHE A 42 -5.13 0.30 16.67
N LYS A 43 -6.33 0.09 16.13
CA LYS A 43 -6.91 0.99 15.12
C LYS A 43 -7.29 2.35 15.71
N LEU A 44 -7.74 2.39 16.97
CA LEU A 44 -7.96 3.64 17.71
C LEU A 44 -6.66 4.41 17.97
N LYS A 45 -5.57 3.71 18.33
CA LYS A 45 -4.26 4.33 18.55
C LYS A 45 -3.57 4.75 17.25
N HIS A 46 -3.85 4.06 16.15
CA HIS A 46 -3.23 4.29 14.85
C HIS A 46 -4.26 4.36 13.71
N PRO A 47 -5.11 5.41 13.68
CA PRO A 47 -6.16 5.54 12.68
C PRO A 47 -5.59 5.62 11.25
N GLU A 48 -4.46 6.30 11.08
CA GLU A 48 -3.75 6.47 9.79
C GLU A 48 -3.05 5.20 9.31
N HIS A 49 -2.87 4.19 10.18
CA HIS A 49 -2.09 3.01 9.82
C HIS A 49 -2.79 2.23 8.70
N LYS A 50 -2.12 2.22 7.55
CA LYS A 50 -2.48 1.40 6.39
C LYS A 50 -1.81 0.05 6.58
N TYR A 51 -2.60 -1.02 6.50
CA TYR A 51 -2.06 -2.38 6.45
C TYR A 51 -1.32 -2.57 5.12
N THR A 52 -0.03 -2.28 5.10
CA THR A 52 0.84 -2.62 3.97
C THR A 52 1.36 -4.04 4.16
N LEU A 53 0.91 -4.94 3.29
CA LEU A 53 1.49 -6.27 3.18
C LEU A 53 2.71 -6.18 2.27
N GLY A 54 3.89 -6.41 2.83
CA GLY A 54 5.16 -6.47 2.10
C GLY A 54 6.10 -5.30 2.38
N PRO A 55 7.30 -5.33 1.77
CA PRO A 55 8.30 -4.29 1.97
C PRO A 55 7.75 -2.91 1.57
N SER A 56 8.19 -1.90 2.31
CA SER A 56 7.89 -0.50 2.04
C SER A 56 8.13 -0.20 0.56
N PRO A 57 7.18 0.44 -0.15
CA PRO A 57 7.42 0.83 -1.53
C PRO A 57 8.68 1.72 -1.55
N ILE A 58 9.62 1.38 -2.42
CA ILE A 58 10.89 2.10 -2.59
C ILE A 58 10.64 3.53 -3.10
N LEU A 59 9.51 3.71 -3.80
CA LEU A 59 9.00 4.98 -4.26
C LEU A 59 7.90 5.45 -3.32
N THR A 60 7.83 6.75 -3.07
CA THR A 60 6.71 7.33 -2.33
C THR A 60 5.43 7.26 -3.17
N CYS A 61 4.25 7.38 -2.53
CA CYS A 61 2.98 7.37 -3.26
C CYS A 61 2.92 8.47 -4.34
N GLU A 62 3.54 9.63 -4.10
CA GLU A 62 3.61 10.74 -5.05
C GLU A 62 4.44 10.39 -6.29
N GLU A 63 5.55 9.68 -6.09
CA GLU A 63 6.43 9.22 -7.17
C GLU A 63 5.79 8.10 -7.97
N GLU A 64 5.12 7.16 -7.29
CA GLU A 64 4.30 6.15 -7.96
C GLU A 64 3.20 6.81 -8.80
N ASN A 65 2.52 7.84 -8.29
CA ASN A 65 1.50 8.58 -9.05
C ASN A 65 2.09 9.31 -10.26
N THR A 66 3.27 9.93 -10.11
CA THR A 66 3.97 10.62 -11.19
C THR A 66 4.37 9.63 -12.29
N LEU A 67 4.87 8.45 -11.91
CA LEU A 67 5.17 7.37 -12.86
C LEU A 67 3.92 6.84 -13.56
N VAL A 68 2.83 6.60 -12.82
CA VAL A 68 1.57 6.12 -13.40
C VAL A 68 1.03 7.14 -14.40
N ARG A 69 1.01 8.43 -14.03
CA ARG A 69 0.60 9.52 -14.92
C ARG A 69 1.43 9.54 -16.19
N TRP A 70 2.76 9.46 -16.07
CA TRP A 70 3.66 9.44 -17.22
C TRP A 70 3.45 8.20 -18.11
N ILE A 71 3.17 7.03 -17.53
CA ILE A 71 2.82 5.82 -18.29
C ILE A 71 1.51 6.01 -19.05
N GLN A 72 0.48 6.58 -18.41
CA GLN A 72 -0.81 6.86 -19.04
C GLN A 72 -0.69 7.88 -20.18
N GLU A 73 0.07 8.96 -19.98
CA GLU A 73 0.34 9.99 -20.98
C GLU A 73 1.14 9.46 -22.18
N THR A 74 2.02 8.49 -21.97
CA THR A 74 2.80 7.86 -23.06
C THR A 74 1.97 6.82 -23.81
N ALA A 75 1.12 6.07 -23.10
CA ALA A 75 0.16 5.15 -23.70
C ALA A 75 -0.87 5.89 -24.57
N SER A 76 -1.40 7.03 -24.11
CA SER A 76 -2.38 7.83 -24.86
C SER A 76 -1.79 8.43 -26.14
N LYS A 77 -0.48 8.68 -26.17
CA LYS A 77 0.27 9.15 -27.35
C LYS A 77 0.62 8.05 -28.35
N GLY A 78 0.09 6.83 -28.19
CA GLY A 78 0.26 5.73 -29.14
C GLY A 78 1.55 4.92 -28.98
N PHE A 79 2.32 5.16 -27.90
CA PHE A 79 3.54 4.41 -27.60
C PHE A 79 3.35 3.55 -26.35
N PRO A 80 2.80 2.33 -26.48
CA PRO A 80 2.73 1.41 -25.35
C PRO A 80 4.15 1.04 -24.91
N LYS A 81 4.62 1.63 -23.80
CA LYS A 81 5.96 1.38 -23.27
C LYS A 81 6.09 -0.05 -22.78
N LYS A 82 7.20 -0.68 -23.15
CA LYS A 82 7.53 -2.04 -22.72
C LYS A 82 8.04 -1.99 -21.27
N ALA A 83 7.96 -3.13 -20.58
CA ALA A 83 8.48 -3.32 -19.22
C ALA A 83 9.90 -2.74 -18.98
N ASN A 84 10.77 -2.82 -20.00
CA ASN A 84 12.13 -2.29 -19.92
C ASN A 84 12.20 -0.77 -19.90
N ASP A 85 11.32 -0.06 -20.62
CA ASP A 85 11.34 1.41 -20.64
C ASP A 85 10.99 1.97 -19.26
N LEU A 86 10.05 1.33 -18.57
CA LEU A 86 9.70 1.68 -17.20
C LEU A 86 10.89 1.45 -16.25
N LYS A 87 11.59 0.31 -16.38
CA LYS A 87 12.78 0.03 -15.57
C LYS A 87 13.88 1.08 -15.81
N SER A 88 14.11 1.47 -17.06
CA SER A 88 15.11 2.48 -17.41
C SER A 88 14.75 3.86 -16.84
N SER A 89 13.48 4.25 -16.89
CA SER A 89 13.01 5.51 -16.31
C SER A 89 13.14 5.55 -14.78
N VAL A 90 12.79 4.46 -14.11
CA VAL A 90 12.95 4.36 -12.65
C VAL A 90 14.42 4.34 -12.26
N GLN A 91 15.28 3.65 -13.02
CA GLN A 91 16.72 3.67 -12.79
C GLN A 91 17.28 5.10 -12.93
N LYS A 92 16.90 5.82 -13.99
CA LYS A 92 17.29 7.23 -14.18
C LYS A 92 16.83 8.11 -13.02
N PHE A 93 15.58 7.94 -12.57
CA PHE A 93 15.04 8.68 -11.43
C PHE A 93 15.80 8.41 -10.12
N LEU A 94 16.17 7.15 -9.86
CA LEU A 94 16.96 6.77 -8.68
C LEU A 94 18.44 7.20 -8.77
N THR A 95 18.97 7.33 -9.98
CA THR A 95 20.31 7.92 -10.20
C THR A 95 20.30 9.43 -9.97
N GLU A 96 19.26 10.13 -10.41
CA GLU A 96 19.09 11.58 -10.20
C GLU A 96 18.74 11.91 -8.74
N ASN A 97 18.01 11.03 -8.06
CA ASN A 97 17.64 11.17 -6.64
C ASN A 97 18.16 9.96 -5.84
N PRO A 98 19.43 9.97 -5.41
CA PRO A 98 20.04 8.84 -4.73
C PRO A 98 19.31 8.55 -3.41
N ARG A 99 18.81 7.32 -3.28
CA ARG A 99 18.07 6.84 -2.11
C ARG A 99 18.49 5.43 -1.73
N PRO A 100 18.41 5.07 -0.43
CA PRO A 100 18.61 3.70 0.00
C PRO A 100 17.54 2.81 -0.65
N ASN A 101 17.98 1.92 -1.53
CA ASN A 101 17.12 0.96 -2.19
C ASN A 101 17.83 -0.40 -2.26
N ASN A 102 17.04 -1.46 -2.38
CA ASN A 102 17.55 -2.83 -2.47
C ASN A 102 17.79 -3.28 -3.92
N PHE A 103 17.80 -2.35 -4.88
CA PHE A 103 18.04 -2.68 -6.28
C PHE A 103 19.52 -2.73 -6.56
N LYS A 104 19.94 -3.74 -7.33
CA LYS A 104 21.30 -3.78 -7.86
C LYS A 104 21.44 -2.65 -8.89
N ASP A 105 22.44 -1.79 -8.71
CA ASP A 105 22.72 -0.64 -9.60
C ASP A 105 21.53 0.32 -9.81
N ASN A 106 20.69 0.50 -8.78
CA ASN A 106 19.45 1.29 -8.83
C ASN A 106 18.45 0.81 -9.90
N ARG A 107 18.61 -0.41 -10.44
CA ARG A 107 17.76 -0.93 -11.51
C ARG A 107 16.68 -1.85 -10.95
N PRO A 108 15.38 -1.50 -11.08
CA PRO A 108 14.31 -2.38 -10.63
C PRO A 108 14.27 -3.67 -11.46
N GLY A 109 14.14 -4.80 -10.76
CA GLY A 109 13.98 -6.13 -11.37
C GLY A 109 12.54 -6.45 -11.79
N ASP A 110 12.34 -7.59 -12.43
CA ASP A 110 11.00 -8.07 -12.84
C ASP A 110 10.04 -8.29 -11.68
N GLY A 111 10.57 -8.70 -10.51
CA GLY A 111 9.79 -8.84 -9.29
C GLY A 111 9.15 -7.52 -8.85
N TRP A 112 9.87 -6.41 -8.98
CA TRP A 112 9.33 -5.08 -8.67
C TRP A 112 8.19 -4.73 -9.64
N LEU A 113 8.40 -4.93 -10.94
CA LEU A 113 7.38 -4.65 -11.95
C LEU A 113 6.10 -5.46 -11.71
N LYS A 114 6.22 -6.73 -11.34
CA LYS A 114 5.08 -7.60 -11.02
C LYS A 114 4.28 -7.08 -9.82
N VAL A 115 4.96 -6.64 -8.75
CA VAL A 115 4.33 -6.09 -7.55
C VAL A 115 3.70 -4.73 -7.85
N SER A 116 4.38 -3.86 -8.60
CA SER A 116 3.88 -2.53 -8.96
C SER A 116 2.59 -2.61 -9.81
N ARG A 117 2.51 -3.57 -10.75
CA ARG A 117 1.28 -3.83 -11.54
C ARG A 117 0.13 -4.42 -10.72
N GLN A 118 0.42 -5.11 -9.62
CA GLN A 118 -0.62 -5.65 -8.74
C GLN A 118 -1.17 -4.59 -7.77
N LYS A 119 -0.34 -3.62 -7.39
CA LYS A 119 -0.75 -2.49 -6.52
C LYS A 119 -1.52 -1.42 -7.29
N ASN A 120 -1.07 -1.09 -8.50
CA ASN A 120 -1.73 -0.16 -9.41
C ASN A 120 -2.33 -0.97 -10.55
N VAL A 121 -3.64 -1.20 -10.49
CA VAL A 121 -4.43 -1.79 -11.57
C VAL A 121 -4.27 -0.89 -12.79
N PHE A 122 -3.43 -1.32 -13.75
CA PHE A 122 -3.34 -0.75 -15.09
C PHE A 122 -4.42 -1.34 -15.99
#